data_AF-A0A6J6Q5E2-F1
#
_entry.id   AF-A0A6J6Q5E2-F1
#
_cell.length_a   1.000
_cell.length_b   1.000
_cell.length_c   1.000
_cell.angle_alpha   90.00
_cell.angle_beta   90.00
_cell.angle_gamma   90.00
#
_symmetry.space_group_name_H-M   'P 1'
#
loop_
_entity.id
_entity.type
_entity.pdbx_description
1 polymer ?
#
loop_
_entity_poly.entity_id
_entity_poly.type
_entity_poly.pdbx_seq_one_letter_code
_entity_poly.pdbx_strand_id
1 'polypeptide(L)' 'MCAVPAAGVVAEAMMALVLAEAVLEKFGGDSVGETRRNFESYMANLRFK' A
#
# COMPACT_ATOMS: atom_id res chain seq x y z
N MET A 1 15.83 -26.51 -14.68
CA MET A 1 15.24 -25.16 -14.91
C MET A 1 14.60 -24.71 -13.60
N CYS A 2 14.90 -23.52 -13.10
CA CYS A 2 14.43 -23.03 -11.79
C CYS A 2 13.64 -21.72 -12.00
N ALA A 3 12.37 -21.68 -11.56
CA ALA A 3 11.50 -20.51 -11.68
C ALA A 3 11.51 -19.59 -10.44
N VAL A 4 12.30 -19.93 -9.42
CA VAL A 4 12.31 -19.24 -8.11
C VAL A 4 12.67 -17.74 -8.24
N PRO A 5 13.66 -17.33 -9.06
CA PRO A 5 13.94 -15.90 -9.23
C PRO A 5 12.78 -15.13 -9.85
N ALA A 6 12.10 -15.71 -10.85
CA ALA A 6 10.94 -15.10 -11.48
C ALA A 6 9.72 -15.06 -10.54
N ALA A 7 9.55 -16.09 -9.69
CA ALA A 7 8.50 -16.16 -8.69
C ALA A 7 8.62 -15.03 -7.65
N GLY A 8 9.84 -14.58 -7.32
CA GLY A 8 10.06 -13.42 -6.45
C GLY A 8 9.41 -12.14 -6.99
N VAL A 9 9.60 -11.86 -8.28
CA VAL A 9 9.00 -10.68 -8.95
C VAL A 9 7.47 -10.75 -8.93
N VAL A 10 6.91 -11.94 -9.17
CA VAL A 10 5.45 -12.14 -9.09
C VAL A 10 4.95 -11.92 -7.67
N ALA A 11 5.66 -12.43 -6.66
CA ALA A 11 5.28 -12.26 -5.27
C ALA A 11 5.26 -10.78 -4.85
N GLU A 12 6.26 -9.99 -5.25
CA GLU A 12 6.30 -8.54 -4.98
C GLU A 12 5.13 -7.81 -5.64
N ALA A 13 4.82 -8.14 -6.90
CA ALA A 13 3.68 -7.54 -7.60
C ALA A 13 2.35 -7.87 -6.93
N MET A 14 2.13 -9.14 -6.55
CA MET A 14 0.91 -9.56 -5.87
C MET A 14 0.79 -8.91 -4.48
N MET A 15 1.89 -8.78 -3.75
CA MET A 15 1.92 -8.07 -2.47
C MET A 15 1.58 -6.58 -2.63
N ALA A 16 2.10 -5.92 -3.67
CA ALA A 16 1.81 -4.52 -3.93
C ALA A 16 0.32 -4.27 -4.20
N LEU A 17 -0.37 -5.19 -4.89
CA LEU A 17 -1.82 -5.11 -5.10
C LEU A 17 -2.59 -5.17 -3.79
N VAL A 18 -2.30 -6.17 -2.95
CA VAL A 18 -2.97 -6.34 -1.65
C VAL A 18 -2.70 -5.15 -0.72
N LEU A 19 -1.46 -4.63 -0.71
CA LEU A 19 -1.14 -3.43 0.06
C LEU A 19 -1.88 -2.19 -0.46
N ALA A 20 -2.00 -2.03 -1.78
CA ALA A 20 -2.74 -0.92 -2.37
C ALA A 20 -4.24 -1.00 -2.02
N GLU A 21 -4.84 -2.19 -2.08
CA GLU A 21 -6.22 -2.42 -1.64
C GLU A 21 -6.41 -2.08 -0.16
N ALA A 22 -5.53 -2.56 0.72
CA ALA A 22 -5.61 -2.25 2.15
C ALA A 22 -5.43 -0.76 2.47
N VAL A 23 -4.58 -0.06 1.71
CA VAL A 23 -4.40 1.40 1.81
C VAL A 23 -5.67 2.13 1.38
N LEU A 24 -6.27 1.74 0.25
CA LEU A 24 -7.51 2.35 -0.24
C LEU A 24 -8.70 2.03 0.67
N GLU A 25 -8.80 0.83 1.24
CA GLU A 25 -9.84 0.46 2.20
C GLU A 25 -9.76 1.32 3.47
N LYS A 26 -8.54 1.58 3.96
CA LYS A 26 -8.32 2.36 5.18
C LYS A 26 -8.44 3.86 4.99
N PHE A 27 -7.85 4.40 3.93
CA PHE A 27 -7.70 5.85 3.73
C PHE A 27 -8.69 6.42 2.71
N GLY A 28 -9.28 5.59 1.86
CA GLY A 28 -10.20 5.98 0.81
C GLY A 28 -9.62 7.03 -0.15
N GLY A 29 -10.54 7.80 -0.75
CA GLY A 29 -10.24 8.90 -1.65
C GLY A 29 -10.36 8.52 -3.12
N ASP A 30 -10.78 9.49 -3.93
CA ASP A 30 -10.99 9.32 -5.38
C ASP A 30 -9.80 9.84 -6.20
N SER A 31 -8.77 10.35 -5.52
CA SER A 31 -7.51 10.78 -6.13
C SER A 31 -6.32 10.49 -5.23
N VAL A 32 -5.15 10.24 -5.84
CA VAL A 32 -3.90 9.96 -5.10
C VAL A 32 -3.56 11.09 -4.11
N GLY A 33 -3.85 12.34 -4.49
CA GLY A 33 -3.62 13.50 -3.61
C GLY A 33 -4.56 13.55 -2.40
N GLU A 34 -5.77 13.01 -2.53
CA GLU A 34 -6.70 12.87 -1.40
C GLU A 34 -6.28 11.74 -0.47
N THR A 35 -6.03 10.54 -0.98
CA THR A 35 -5.54 9.40 -0.20
C THR A 35 -4.28 9.75 0.57
N ARG A 36 -3.34 10.50 -0.04
CA ARG A 36 -2.13 10.98 0.62
C ARG A 36 -2.42 11.92 1.80
N ARG A 37 -3.31 12.90 1.63
CA ARG A 37 -3.69 13.82 2.73
C ARG A 37 -4.36 13.07 3.88
N ASN A 38 -5.18 12.07 3.58
CA ASN A 38 -5.83 11.22 4.59
C ASN A 38 -4.79 10.40 5.36
N PHE A 39 -3.80 9.82 4.66
CA PHE A 39 -2.68 9.11 5.27
C PHE A 39 -1.84 10.01 6.18
N GLU A 40 -1.42 11.18 5.70
CA GLU A 40 -0.61 12.13 6.47
C GLU A 40 -1.36 12.63 7.72
N SER A 41 -2.66 12.90 7.61
CA SER A 41 -3.51 13.27 8.75
C SER A 41 -3.63 12.13 9.76
N TYR A 42 -3.78 10.89 9.29
CA TYR A 42 -3.81 9.71 10.16
C TYR A 42 -2.47 9.55 10.91
N MET A 43 -1.34 9.67 10.21
CA MET A 43 0.00 9.63 10.82
C MET A 43 0.23 10.72 11.85
N ALA A 44 -0.19 11.96 11.58
CA ALA A 44 -0.08 13.06 12.53
C ALA A 44 -0.92 12.83 13.81
N ASN A 45 -2.04 12.13 13.69
CA ASN A 45 -2.90 11.77 14.81
C ASN A 45 -2.41 10.55 15.60
N LEU A 46 -1.64 9.66 14.98
CA LEU A 46 -0.98 8.59 15.71
C LEU A 46 0.23 9.20 16.40
N ARG A 47 0.07 9.47 17.70
CA ARG A 47 1.15 9.85 18.61
C ARG A 47 2.09 8.65 18.83
N PHE A 48 2.77 8.19 17.78
CA PHE A 48 3.94 7.34 17.94
C PHE A 48 5.12 8.25 18.28
N LYS A 49 5.62 8.07 19.50
CA LYS A 49 6.83 8.70 20.02
C LYS A 49 8.00 7.75 19.82
#